data_AF-A0A431IVY1-F1
#
_entry.id   AF-A0A431IVY1-F1
#
_cell.length_a   1.000
_cell.length_b   1.000
_cell.length_c   1.000
_cell.angle_alpha   90.00
_cell.angle_beta   90.00
_cell.angle_gamma   90.00
#
_symmetry.space_group_name_H-M   'P 1'
#
loop_
_entity.id
_entity.type
_entity.pdbx_description
1 polymer ?
#
loop_
_entity_poly.entity_id
_entity_poly.type
_entity_poly.pdbx_seq_one_letter_code
_entity_poly.pdbx_strand_id
1 'polypeptide(L)'
;MVMSKIPIYFMPGLAASPTIFENIKLPEEQFEMHFLEWFLSHEKESIESYALRMTEKIHHENPVLVGVSFGGVLVQEMAKQMKVRKVIIISSVKSNTEFPPRFKVAKATKAYKLIPTQLLADIEKLVKYAFGDNIVAKRLKLYEKYLS
;
A
#
# COMPACT_ATOMS: atom_id res chain seq x y z
N MET A 1 -30.53 -20.58 -4.65
CA MET A 1 -29.10 -20.66 -4.28
C MET A 1 -28.65 -19.26 -3.92
N VAL A 2 -28.30 -19.01 -2.67
CA VAL A 2 -27.67 -17.74 -2.29
C VAL A 2 -26.28 -17.77 -2.92
N MET A 3 -25.99 -16.89 -3.88
CA MET A 3 -24.63 -16.73 -4.39
C MET A 3 -23.78 -16.18 -3.25
N SER A 4 -22.68 -16.85 -2.92
CA SER A 4 -21.72 -16.32 -1.94
C SER A 4 -21.14 -15.01 -2.48
N LYS A 5 -21.09 -13.97 -1.63
CA LYS A 5 -20.47 -12.68 -1.95
C LYS A 5 -19.02 -12.88 -2.39
N ILE A 6 -18.52 -12.01 -3.26
CA ILE A 6 -17.12 -12.01 -3.69
C ILE A 6 -16.29 -11.26 -2.65
N PRO A 7 -15.34 -11.92 -1.96
CA PRO A 7 -14.48 -11.27 -0.99
C PRO A 7 -13.42 -10.43 -1.70
N ILE A 8 -13.26 -9.18 -1.24
CA ILE A 8 -12.31 -8.21 -1.78
C ILE A 8 -11.44 -7.71 -0.64
N TYR A 9 -10.13 -7.94 -0.73
CA TYR A 9 -9.15 -7.47 0.24
C TYR A 9 -8.42 -6.23 -0.27
N PHE A 10 -8.44 -5.17 0.53
CA PHE A 10 -7.84 -3.88 0.24
C PHE A 10 -6.56 -3.69 1.05
N MET A 11 -5.44 -3.47 0.37
CA MET A 11 -4.14 -3.20 0.96
C MET A 11 -3.74 -1.74 0.73
N PRO A 12 -3.58 -0.94 1.80
CA PRO A 12 -3.18 0.45 1.67
C PRO A 12 -1.72 0.60 1.23
N GLY A 13 -1.34 1.81 0.82
CA GLY A 13 0.07 2.16 0.58
C GLY A 13 0.91 2.03 1.84
N LEU A 14 2.25 2.04 1.69
CA LEU A 14 3.17 1.98 2.83
C LEU A 14 2.87 3.11 3.83
N ALA A 15 2.80 2.76 5.11
CA ALA A 15 2.49 3.67 6.22
C ALA A 15 1.09 4.33 6.16
N ALA A 16 0.21 3.90 5.25
CA ALA A 16 -1.17 4.36 5.22
C ALA A 16 -2.10 3.40 5.97
N SER A 17 -3.04 3.98 6.70
CA SER A 17 -4.15 3.31 7.36
C SER A 17 -5.18 2.81 6.33
N PRO A 18 -5.93 1.72 6.60
CA PRO A 18 -7.00 1.29 5.70
C PRO A 18 -8.15 2.29 5.58
N THR A 19 -8.21 3.32 6.44
CA THR A 19 -9.17 4.42 6.35
C THR A 19 -9.12 5.17 5.01
N ILE A 20 -8.04 5.03 4.22
CA ILE A 20 -8.00 5.56 2.84
C ILE A 20 -9.12 4.98 1.95
N PHE A 21 -9.69 3.83 2.32
CA PHE A 21 -10.76 3.17 1.57
C PHE A 21 -12.17 3.47 2.12
N GLU A 22 -12.32 4.32 3.15
CA GLU A 22 -13.60 4.57 3.85
C GLU A 22 -14.74 5.01 2.91
N ASN A 23 -14.38 5.70 1.82
CA ASN A 23 -15.30 6.25 0.84
C ASN A 23 -15.61 5.28 -0.32
N ILE A 24 -14.96 4.11 -0.36
CA ILE A 24 -15.31 3.04 -1.30
C ILE A 24 -16.51 2.28 -0.74
N LYS A 25 -17.60 2.25 -1.49
CA LYS A 25 -18.81 1.47 -1.18
C LYS A 25 -19.13 0.59 -2.39
N LEU A 26 -19.09 -0.72 -2.19
CA LEU A 26 -19.44 -1.70 -3.21
C LEU A 26 -20.82 -2.28 -2.91
N PRO A 27 -21.57 -2.76 -3.92
CA PRO A 27 -22.86 -3.42 -3.69
C PRO A 27 -22.71 -4.59 -2.72
N GLU A 28 -23.23 -4.44 -1.51
CA GLU A 28 -23.05 -5.42 -0.41
C GLU A 28 -23.70 -6.77 -0.72
N GLU A 29 -24.69 -6.81 -1.61
CA GLU A 29 -25.31 -8.06 -2.09
C GLU A 29 -24.35 -8.90 -2.96
N GLN A 30 -23.30 -8.28 -3.52
CA GLN A 30 -22.36 -8.92 -4.44
C GLN A 30 -20.95 -9.05 -3.85
N PHE A 31 -20.55 -8.13 -2.97
CA PHE A 31 -19.18 -8.01 -2.51
C PHE A 31 -19.09 -7.92 -0.99
N GLU A 32 -18.04 -8.52 -0.44
CA GLU A 32 -17.65 -8.39 0.96
C GLU A 32 -16.27 -7.73 1.02
N MET A 33 -16.19 -6.57 1.68
CA MET A 33 -14.97 -5.77 1.73
C MET A 33 -14.18 -6.08 3.00
N HIS A 34 -12.91 -6.44 2.84
CA HIS A 34 -11.95 -6.65 3.93
C HIS A 34 -10.77 -5.71 3.77
N PHE A 35 -10.28 -5.19 4.89
CA PHE A 35 -9.21 -4.20 4.91
C PHE A 35 -7.99 -4.79 5.60
N LEU A 36 -6.86 -4.82 4.90
CA LEU A 36 -5.59 -5.31 5.43
C LEU A 36 -4.79 -4.17 6.05
N GLU A 37 -4.06 -4.50 7.10
CA GLU A 37 -3.16 -3.59 7.80
C GLU A 37 -1.71 -4.08 7.70
N TRP A 38 -0.78 -3.12 7.65
CA TRP A 38 0.64 -3.44 7.74
C TRP A 38 0.96 -3.98 9.14
N PHE A 39 1.82 -4.99 9.21
CA PHE A 39 2.42 -5.46 10.46
C PHE A 39 3.94 -5.35 10.38
N LEU A 40 4.61 -5.42 11.52
CA LEU A 40 6.06 -5.26 11.56
C LEU A 40 6.74 -6.41 10.80
N SER A 41 7.63 -6.05 9.86
CA SER A 41 8.47 -7.01 9.17
C SER A 41 9.58 -7.53 10.09
N HIS A 42 10.10 -8.70 9.76
CA HIS A 42 11.31 -9.23 10.40
C HIS A 42 12.56 -8.55 9.84
N GLU A 43 13.67 -8.63 10.58
CA GLU A 43 14.94 -8.08 10.10
C GLU A 43 15.36 -8.71 8.76
N LYS A 44 15.66 -7.87 7.78
CA LYS A 44 16.10 -8.27 6.42
C LYS A 44 15.12 -9.21 5.71
N GLU A 45 13.84 -9.18 6.09
CA GLU A 45 12.80 -9.96 5.45
C GLU A 45 12.64 -9.55 3.98
N SER A 46 12.55 -10.55 3.10
CA SER A 46 12.25 -10.31 1.68
C SER A 46 10.78 -9.91 1.51
N ILE A 47 10.46 -9.19 0.43
CA ILE A 47 9.06 -8.82 0.17
C ILE A 47 8.21 -10.06 -0.08
N GLU A 48 8.79 -11.11 -0.66
CA GLU A 48 8.16 -12.39 -0.93
C GLU A 48 7.79 -13.11 0.38
N SER A 49 8.71 -13.15 1.35
CA SER A 49 8.44 -13.73 2.68
C SER A 49 7.40 -12.95 3.47
N TYR A 50 7.47 -11.61 3.43
CA TYR A 50 6.46 -10.76 4.06
C TYR A 50 5.08 -10.94 3.40
N ALA A 51 5.03 -11.04 2.07
CA ALA A 51 3.81 -11.31 1.33
C ALA A 51 3.18 -12.66 1.71
N LEU A 52 4.00 -13.69 1.93
CA LEU A 52 3.53 -15.00 2.40
C LEU A 52 2.79 -14.88 3.73
N ARG A 53 3.40 -14.22 4.72
CA ARG A 53 2.75 -13.95 6.01
C ARG A 53 1.50 -13.09 5.86
N MET A 54 1.48 -12.16 4.91
CA MET A 54 0.28 -11.37 4.62
C MET A 54 -0.85 -12.25 4.08
N THR A 55 -0.56 -13.30 3.30
CA THR A 55 -1.59 -14.23 2.82
C THR A 55 -2.30 -14.99 3.95
N GLU A 56 -1.67 -15.16 5.11
CA GLU A 56 -2.27 -15.80 6.29
C GLU A 56 -3.44 -14.97 6.87
N LYS A 57 -3.54 -13.69 6.52
CA LYS A 57 -4.66 -12.80 6.88
C LYS A 57 -5.86 -12.93 5.95
N ILE A 58 -5.74 -13.75 4.90
CA ILE A 58 -6.78 -14.00 3.93
C ILE A 58 -7.55 -15.26 4.32
N HIS A 59 -8.81 -15.10 4.69
CA HIS A 59 -9.65 -16.18 5.20
C HIS A 59 -10.55 -16.81 4.13
N HIS A 60 -10.51 -16.27 2.90
CA HIS A 60 -11.35 -16.69 1.80
C HIS A 60 -10.53 -17.28 0.66
N GLU A 61 -11.05 -18.31 0.02
CA GLU A 61 -10.46 -18.85 -1.20
C GLU A 61 -10.75 -17.94 -2.41
N ASN A 62 -9.77 -17.83 -3.31
CA ASN A 62 -9.91 -17.13 -4.59
C ASN A 62 -10.49 -15.70 -4.49
N PRO A 63 -9.97 -14.83 -3.60
CA PRO A 63 -10.48 -13.47 -3.43
C PRO A 63 -10.00 -12.53 -4.54
N VAL A 64 -10.56 -11.32 -4.57
CA VAL A 64 -9.98 -10.19 -5.30
C VAL A 64 -9.02 -9.45 -4.36
N LEU A 65 -7.83 -9.11 -4.85
CA LEU A 65 -6.88 -8.28 -4.13
C LEU A 65 -6.80 -6.89 -4.78
N VAL A 66 -6.91 -5.85 -3.97
CA VAL A 66 -6.80 -4.44 -4.37
C VAL A 66 -5.67 -3.80 -3.61
N GLY A 67 -4.70 -3.18 -4.28
CA GLY A 67 -3.56 -2.54 -3.64
C GLY A 67 -3.27 -1.15 -4.18
N VAL A 68 -3.05 -0.18 -3.28
CA VAL A 68 -2.70 1.21 -3.64
C VAL A 68 -1.20 1.44 -3.46
N SER A 69 -0.54 2.09 -4.42
CA SER A 69 0.89 2.44 -4.32
C SER A 69 1.74 1.22 -3.96
N PHE A 70 2.50 1.25 -2.85
CA PHE A 70 3.30 0.11 -2.40
C PHE A 70 2.44 -1.11 -1.99
N GLY A 71 1.20 -0.91 -1.52
CA GLY A 71 0.25 -2.00 -1.31
C GLY A 71 -0.07 -2.74 -2.61
N GLY A 72 -0.05 -2.04 -3.75
CA GLY A 72 -0.15 -2.63 -5.08
C GLY A 72 1.00 -3.58 -5.42
N VAL A 73 2.22 -3.28 -4.97
CA VAL A 73 3.37 -4.19 -5.11
C VAL A 73 3.17 -5.41 -4.23
N LEU A 74 2.73 -5.21 -2.97
CA LEU A 74 2.52 -6.31 -2.04
C LEU A 74 1.45 -7.31 -2.52
N VAL A 75 0.28 -6.84 -2.96
CA VAL A 75 -0.79 -7.74 -3.43
C VAL A 75 -0.39 -8.50 -4.70
N GLN A 76 0.51 -7.96 -5.52
CA GLN A 76 1.09 -8.69 -6.66
C GLN A 76 2.01 -9.82 -6.19
N GLU A 77 2.81 -9.60 -5.15
CA GLU A 77 3.63 -10.68 -4.55
C GLU A 77 2.77 -11.74 -3.87
N MET A 78 1.71 -11.34 -3.15
CA MET A 78 0.75 -12.27 -2.55
C MET A 78 0.08 -13.15 -3.62
N ALA A 79 -0.31 -12.57 -4.76
CA ALA A 79 -0.97 -13.28 -5.86
C ALA A 79 -0.10 -14.35 -6.52
N LYS A 80 1.22 -14.32 -6.34
CA LYS A 80 2.12 -15.40 -6.80
C LYS A 80 2.06 -16.63 -5.90
N GLN A 81 1.53 -16.48 -4.69
CA GLN A 81 1.63 -17.48 -3.60
C GLN A 81 0.28 -18.10 -3.22
N MET A 82 -0.82 -17.56 -3.74
CA MET A 82 -2.17 -18.09 -3.52
C MET A 82 -3.07 -17.92 -4.73
N LYS A 83 -4.15 -18.70 -4.81
CA LYS A 83 -5.18 -18.52 -5.85
C LYS A 83 -5.93 -17.21 -5.60
N VAL A 84 -6.00 -16.37 -6.63
CA VAL A 84 -6.73 -15.10 -6.61
C VAL A 84 -7.60 -14.99 -7.84
N ARG A 85 -8.78 -14.38 -7.68
CA ARG A 85 -9.72 -14.15 -8.77
C ARG A 85 -9.22 -13.02 -9.67
N LYS A 86 -8.71 -11.96 -9.05
CA LYS A 86 -8.24 -10.76 -9.74
C LYS A 86 -7.29 -9.98 -8.84
N VAL A 87 -6.28 -9.38 -9.44
CA VAL A 87 -5.43 -8.36 -8.80
C VAL A 87 -5.73 -7.01 -9.45
N ILE A 88 -6.01 -6.01 -8.64
CA ILE A 88 -6.24 -4.63 -9.05
C ILE A 88 -5.20 -3.76 -8.33
N ILE A 89 -4.39 -3.03 -9.09
CA ILE A 89 -3.41 -2.10 -8.53
C ILE A 89 -3.78 -0.67 -8.92
N ILE A 90 -3.68 0.25 -7.98
CA ILE A 90 -4.08 1.65 -8.13
C ILE A 90 -2.88 2.53 -7.80
N SER A 91 -2.55 3.47 -8.70
CA SER A 91 -1.41 4.39 -8.51
C SER A 91 -0.12 3.66 -8.11
N SER A 92 0.11 2.50 -8.72
CA SER A 92 1.21 1.58 -8.43
C SER A 92 1.98 1.26 -9.71
N VAL A 93 3.00 0.39 -9.61
CA VAL A 93 3.76 -0.12 -10.74
C VAL A 93 3.51 -1.62 -10.90
N LYS A 94 3.33 -2.06 -12.15
CA LYS A 94 3.18 -3.47 -12.50
C LYS A 94 4.52 -4.19 -12.57
N SER A 95 5.58 -3.47 -12.94
CA SER A 95 6.92 -4.05 -12.96
C SER A 95 8.01 -3.00 -12.80
N ASN A 96 9.23 -3.46 -12.51
CA ASN A 96 10.40 -2.60 -12.39
C ASN A 96 10.77 -1.85 -13.69
N THR A 97 10.23 -2.27 -14.84
CA THR A 97 10.49 -1.61 -16.13
C THR A 97 9.78 -0.26 -16.24
N GLU A 98 8.68 -0.09 -15.50
CA GLU A 98 7.89 1.15 -15.45
C GLU A 98 8.53 2.22 -14.55
N PHE A 99 9.62 1.89 -13.84
CA PHE A 99 10.31 2.87 -13.03
C PHE A 99 11.03 3.93 -13.89
N PRO A 100 10.91 5.22 -13.51
CA PRO A 100 11.58 6.28 -14.24
C PRO A 100 13.11 6.13 -14.14
N PRO A 101 13.88 6.56 -15.16
CA PRO A 101 15.34 6.39 -15.19
C PRO A 101 16.06 6.92 -13.94
N ARG A 102 15.58 8.03 -13.37
CA ARG A 102 16.09 8.59 -12.10
C ARG A 102 16.09 7.59 -10.94
N PHE A 103 15.09 6.71 -10.85
CA PHE A 103 15.04 5.68 -9.81
C PHE A 103 16.10 4.60 -10.05
N LYS A 104 16.37 4.26 -11.31
CA LYS A 104 17.42 3.31 -11.68
C LYS A 104 18.80 3.85 -11.31
N VAL A 105 19.06 5.14 -11.60
CA VAL A 105 20.29 5.83 -11.19
C VAL A 105 20.41 5.88 -9.67
N ALA A 106 19.36 6.30 -8.96
CA ALA A 106 19.37 6.37 -7.49
C ALA A 106 19.64 5.01 -6.83
N LYS A 107 19.13 3.92 -7.41
CA LYS A 107 19.43 2.54 -6.98
C LYS A 107 20.90 2.19 -7.24
N ALA A 108 21.41 2.46 -8.44
CA ALA A 108 22.78 2.14 -8.83
C ALA A 108 23.82 2.87 -7.97
N THR A 109 23.59 4.16 -7.68
CA THR A 109 24.49 4.98 -6.85
C THR A 109 24.25 4.82 -5.35
N LYS A 110 23.20 4.09 -4.96
CA LYS A 110 22.71 4.00 -3.56
C LYS A 110 22.44 5.37 -2.95
N ALA A 111 22.07 6.38 -3.75
CA ALA A 111 21.82 7.75 -3.29
C ALA A 111 20.76 7.83 -2.18
N TYR A 112 19.81 6.89 -2.14
CA TYR A 112 18.82 6.76 -1.06
C TYR A 112 19.44 6.54 0.33
N LYS A 113 20.68 6.04 0.42
CA LYS A 113 21.41 5.90 1.70
C LYS A 113 21.99 7.21 2.22
N LEU A 114 22.02 8.26 1.39
CA LEU A 114 22.52 9.58 1.75
C LEU A 114 21.42 10.49 2.31
N ILE A 115 20.15 10.04 2.26
CA ILE A 115 19.03 10.81 2.79
C ILE A 115 19.13 10.82 4.33
N PRO A 116 19.23 12.00 4.97
CA PRO A 116 19.24 12.09 6.42
C PRO A 116 17.93 11.55 6.98
N THR A 117 17.99 10.44 7.73
CA THR A 117 16.80 9.81 8.31
C THR A 117 16.06 10.73 9.29
N GLN A 118 16.75 11.71 9.87
CA GLN A 118 16.16 12.74 10.73
C GLN A 118 15.10 13.59 10.01
N LEU A 119 15.23 13.79 8.69
CA LEU A 119 14.22 14.53 7.92
C LEU A 119 12.91 13.73 7.77
N LEU A 120 12.98 12.40 7.77
CA LEU A 120 11.80 11.53 7.68
C LEU A 120 11.02 11.48 9.00
N ALA A 121 11.68 11.75 10.13
CA ALA A 121 11.04 11.77 11.45
C ALA A 121 10.13 13.00 11.66
N ASP A 122 10.28 14.05 10.84
CA ASP A 122 9.66 15.36 11.04
C ASP A 122 8.81 15.74 9.81
N ILE A 123 7.79 14.93 9.53
CA ILE A 123 6.90 15.06 8.36
C ILE A 123 6.32 16.47 8.25
N GLU A 124 6.01 17.12 9.38
CA GLU A 124 5.50 18.50 9.40
C GLU A 124 6.49 19.51 8.81
N LYS A 125 7.77 19.44 9.18
CA LYS A 125 8.80 20.34 8.66
C LYS A 125 9.03 20.12 7.17
N LEU A 126 8.99 18.85 6.74
CA LEU A 126 9.16 18.48 5.33
C LEU A 126 8.00 19.00 4.48
N VAL A 127 6.76 18.90 4.98
CA VAL A 127 5.57 19.45 4.31
C VAL A 127 5.61 20.99 4.27
N LYS A 128 6.00 21.66 5.35
CA LYS A 128 6.17 23.13 5.39
C LYS A 128 7.20 23.60 4.37
N TYR A 129 8.36 22.94 4.30
CA TYR A 129 9.42 23.26 3.35
C TYR A 129 9.00 23.06 1.89
N ALA A 130 8.28 21.98 1.58
CA ALA A 130 7.91 21.64 0.20
C ALA A 130 6.75 22.46 -0.37
N PHE A 131 5.84 22.97 0.48
CA PHE A 131 4.56 23.54 0.01
C PHE A 131 4.21 24.94 0.55
N GLY A 132 4.95 25.49 1.54
CA GLY A 132 4.70 26.82 2.12
C GLY A 132 3.41 26.92 2.96
N ASP A 133 3.36 27.87 3.91
CA ASP A 133 2.42 27.88 5.05
C ASP A 133 0.91 27.76 4.71
N ASN A 134 0.46 28.31 3.58
CA ASN A 134 -0.97 28.41 3.24
C ASN A 134 -1.61 27.07 2.81
N ILE A 135 -0.81 26.07 2.41
CA ILE A 135 -1.29 24.75 1.95
C ILE A 135 -1.17 23.68 3.05
N VAL A 136 -0.49 24.02 4.16
CA VAL A 136 -0.04 23.07 5.18
C VAL A 136 -1.19 22.52 6.02
N ALA A 137 -2.09 23.36 6.54
CA ALA A 137 -3.09 22.92 7.52
C ALA A 137 -4.07 21.86 6.97
N LYS A 138 -4.54 22.02 5.73
CA LYS A 138 -5.44 21.04 5.10
C LYS A 138 -4.71 19.74 4.78
N ARG A 139 -3.45 19.81 4.33
CA ARG A 139 -2.65 18.62 4.01
C ARG A 139 -2.24 17.86 5.26
N LEU A 140 -1.84 18.55 6.33
CA LEU A 140 -1.50 17.94 7.62
C LEU A 140 -2.67 17.14 8.17
N LYS A 141 -3.89 17.69 8.19
CA LYS A 141 -5.09 16.97 8.64
C LYS A 141 -5.34 15.67 7.85
N LEU A 142 -5.07 15.68 6.54
CA LEU A 142 -5.18 14.47 5.71
C LEU A 142 -4.07 13.47 6.04
N TYR A 143 -2.83 13.94 6.26
CA TYR A 143 -1.72 13.10 6.66
C TYR A 143 -1.97 12.46 8.02
N GLU A 144 -2.38 13.23 9.02
CA GLU A 144 -2.79 12.70 10.32
C GLU A 144 -3.90 11.66 10.15
N LYS A 145 -4.99 11.99 9.45
CA LYS A 145 -6.10 11.05 9.28
C LYS A 145 -5.69 9.70 8.64
N TYR A 146 -4.85 9.74 7.61
CA TYR A 146 -4.58 8.56 6.77
C TYR A 146 -3.24 7.88 7.05
N LEU A 147 -2.33 8.49 7.82
CA LEU A 147 -1.04 7.90 8.23
C LEU A 147 -0.98 7.58 9.74
N SER A 148 -2.07 7.79 10.48
CA SER A 148 -2.19 7.35 11.90
C SER A 148 -2.28 5.85 12.03
#